data_AF-A0A2D5PH75-F1
#
_entry.id   AF-A0A2D5PH75-F1
#
_cell.length_a   1.000
_cell.length_b   1.000
_cell.length_c   1.000
_cell.angle_alpha   90.00
_cell.angle_beta   90.00
_cell.angle_gamma   90.00
#
_symmetry.space_group_name_H-M   'P 1'
#
loop_
_entity.id
_entity.type
_entity.pdbx_description
1 polymer ?
#
loop_
_entity_poly.entity_id
_entity_poly.type
_entity_poly.pdbx_seq_one_letter_code
_entity_poly.pdbx_strand_id
1 'polypeptide(L)'
;MHRFQSHQVRITLLDIHKESLTALQRLIQVLNVENYIEHIECVDILAWSLPPSPQFDLIVSETMKAMLEQEPQVAIFSHLVPALKETGCLIPESIQIKAWLSAAGNKTHVDIYLADIFTLSQETAVLLNQGEEGCLSGQVSIPEYPAVYHDLKFTTDIQVYDQHSLHTGNCSLNIPKKILQAKPEPGSELHFEYKRGKHPGFRFNYVTQHYDLDTWLPNNKELSERGLPFLKRVWRAGHLLRQGGDVANTVLKKEFNLFFEVSQVVNKPLSDLMALTTAEKEFVDFERDLLPDEMSYEDIKEKLMMLLEQKHQDN
;
A
#
# COMPACT_ATOMS: atom_id res chain seq x y z
N MET A 1 -39.86 23.60 7.60
CA MET A 1 -40.46 24.28 6.43
C MET A 1 -39.63 23.88 5.22
N HIS A 2 -40.20 23.10 4.29
CA HIS A 2 -39.45 22.48 3.20
C HIS A 2 -39.15 23.53 2.10
N ARG A 3 -37.89 23.57 1.63
CA ARG A 3 -37.40 24.53 0.62
C ARG A 3 -38.03 24.30 -0.77
N PHE A 4 -38.56 23.12 -1.02
CA PHE A 4 -39.22 22.71 -2.25
C PHE A 4 -40.60 22.16 -1.94
N GLN A 5 -41.53 22.24 -2.90
CA GLN A 5 -42.83 21.58 -2.84
C GLN A 5 -42.73 20.16 -3.40
N SER A 6 -43.65 19.27 -3.01
CA SER A 6 -43.64 17.85 -3.40
C SER A 6 -43.75 17.60 -4.91
N HIS A 7 -44.30 18.53 -5.68
CA HIS A 7 -44.32 18.40 -7.14
C HIS A 7 -42.99 18.78 -7.80
N GLN A 8 -42.10 19.49 -7.07
CA GLN A 8 -40.80 19.94 -7.56
C GLN A 8 -39.70 18.90 -7.32
N VAL A 9 -39.87 18.02 -6.35
CA VAL A 9 -38.92 16.95 -6.01
C VAL A 9 -39.68 15.66 -5.79
N ARG A 10 -39.34 14.64 -6.58
CA ARG A 10 -39.88 13.29 -6.45
C ARG A 10 -38.75 12.30 -6.27
N ILE A 11 -38.95 11.33 -5.39
CA ILE A 11 -37.89 10.43 -4.92
C ILE A 11 -38.32 8.98 -5.13
N THR A 12 -37.47 8.22 -5.79
CA THR A 12 -37.52 6.76 -5.83
C THR A 12 -36.45 6.21 -4.90
N LEU A 13 -36.84 5.32 -3.98
CA LEU A 13 -35.96 4.73 -2.98
C LEU A 13 -35.81 3.23 -3.26
N LEU A 14 -34.57 2.78 -3.44
CA LEU A 14 -34.23 1.39 -3.71
C LEU A 14 -33.31 0.87 -2.61
N ASP A 15 -33.63 -0.30 -2.03
CA ASP A 15 -32.74 -0.98 -1.07
C ASP A 15 -32.98 -2.50 -1.16
N ILE A 16 -31.94 -3.30 -0.94
CA ILE A 16 -32.06 -4.76 -0.94
C ILE A 16 -32.61 -5.30 0.39
N HIS A 17 -32.50 -4.54 1.48
CA HIS A 17 -32.86 -4.94 2.83
C HIS A 17 -34.24 -4.39 3.25
N LYS A 18 -35.19 -5.31 3.47
CA LYS A 18 -36.55 -4.97 3.90
C LYS A 18 -36.58 -4.28 5.27
N GLU A 19 -35.67 -4.65 6.15
CA GLU A 19 -35.52 -4.06 7.49
C GLU A 19 -35.15 -2.57 7.40
N SER A 20 -34.21 -2.22 6.52
CA SER A 20 -33.82 -0.83 6.24
C SER A 20 -35.02 -0.02 5.74
N LEU A 21 -35.77 -0.57 4.78
CA LEU A 21 -36.98 0.09 4.24
C LEU A 21 -38.08 0.25 5.29
N THR A 22 -38.24 -0.70 6.20
CA THR A 22 -39.21 -0.60 7.30
C THR A 22 -38.83 0.54 8.25
N ALA A 23 -37.55 0.69 8.57
CA ALA A 23 -37.07 1.82 9.37
C ALA A 23 -37.24 3.15 8.61
N LEU A 24 -36.92 3.19 7.32
CA LEU A 24 -37.09 4.34 6.44
C LEU A 24 -38.55 4.81 6.37
N GLN A 25 -39.50 3.89 6.23
CA GLN A 25 -40.93 4.23 6.23
C GLN A 25 -41.37 4.92 7.52
N ARG A 26 -40.86 4.47 8.69
CA ARG A 26 -41.14 5.15 9.97
C ARG A 26 -40.54 6.55 9.99
N LEU A 27 -39.33 6.74 9.47
CA LEU A 27 -38.70 8.06 9.38
C LEU A 27 -39.47 8.99 8.45
N ILE A 28 -39.90 8.51 7.29
CA ILE A 28 -40.73 9.28 6.35
C ILE A 28 -41.99 9.79 7.05
N GLN A 29 -42.66 8.93 7.84
CA GLN A 29 -43.85 9.29 8.61
C GLN A 29 -43.58 10.32 9.70
N VAL A 30 -42.53 10.12 10.49
CA VAL A 30 -42.15 11.05 11.55
C VAL A 30 -41.75 12.41 11.00
N LEU A 31 -41.11 12.45 9.83
CA LEU A 31 -40.68 13.68 9.16
C LEU A 31 -41.78 14.31 8.29
N ASN A 32 -42.90 13.61 8.08
CA ASN A 32 -44.05 14.04 7.27
C ASN A 32 -43.64 14.44 5.82
N VAL A 33 -42.87 13.56 5.17
CA VAL A 33 -42.31 13.77 3.81
C VAL A 33 -42.83 12.75 2.78
N GLU A 34 -43.90 12.02 3.09
CA GLU A 34 -44.52 11.02 2.23
C GLU A 34 -44.84 11.56 0.83
N ASN A 35 -45.30 12.81 0.76
CA ASN A 35 -45.70 13.43 -0.50
C ASN A 35 -44.55 13.61 -1.50
N TYR A 36 -43.29 13.51 -1.08
CA TYR A 36 -42.11 13.58 -1.95
C TYR A 36 -41.68 12.20 -2.48
N ILE A 37 -42.21 11.11 -1.91
CA ILE A 37 -41.80 9.75 -2.26
C ILE A 37 -42.75 9.21 -3.33
N GLU A 38 -42.20 8.94 -4.51
CA GLU A 38 -42.95 8.38 -5.63
C GLU A 38 -42.97 6.85 -5.55
N HIS A 39 -41.81 6.23 -5.26
CA HIS A 39 -41.67 4.79 -5.15
C HIS A 39 -40.70 4.37 -4.03
N ILE A 40 -40.99 3.24 -3.39
CA ILE A 40 -40.09 2.53 -2.47
C ILE A 40 -40.07 1.06 -2.87
N GLU A 41 -38.91 0.54 -3.25
CA GLU A 41 -38.78 -0.84 -3.75
C GLU A 41 -37.70 -1.61 -2.99
N CYS A 42 -38.08 -2.81 -2.52
CA CYS A 42 -37.17 -3.77 -1.92
C CYS A 42 -36.58 -4.65 -3.04
N VAL A 43 -35.39 -4.33 -3.52
CA VAL A 43 -34.84 -4.91 -4.75
C VAL A 43 -33.32 -4.93 -4.73
N ASP A 44 -32.73 -5.92 -5.41
CA ASP A 44 -31.33 -5.81 -5.83
C ASP A 44 -31.24 -4.76 -6.94
N ILE A 45 -30.56 -3.64 -6.67
CA ILE A 45 -30.43 -2.52 -7.60
C ILE A 45 -29.87 -2.98 -8.95
N LEU A 46 -28.96 -3.96 -8.97
CA LEU A 46 -28.37 -4.47 -10.22
C LEU A 46 -29.36 -5.32 -11.04
N ALA A 47 -30.47 -5.73 -10.45
CA ALA A 47 -31.58 -6.42 -11.12
C ALA A 47 -32.80 -5.51 -11.33
N TRP A 48 -32.75 -4.26 -10.86
CA TRP A 48 -33.86 -3.32 -11.01
C TRP A 48 -34.01 -2.90 -12.48
N SER A 49 -35.24 -2.91 -12.96
CA SER A 49 -35.56 -2.61 -14.35
C SER A 49 -35.50 -1.11 -14.60
N LEU A 50 -34.57 -0.69 -15.46
CA LEU A 50 -34.42 0.72 -15.80
C LEU A 50 -35.66 1.23 -16.56
N PRO A 51 -36.04 2.50 -16.37
CA PRO A 51 -37.08 3.12 -17.19
C PRO A 51 -36.68 3.12 -18.69
N PRO A 52 -37.65 3.10 -19.61
CA PRO A 52 -37.38 3.02 -21.05
C PRO A 52 -36.71 4.28 -21.63
N SER A 53 -36.69 5.37 -20.86
CA SER A 53 -36.01 6.61 -21.20
C SER A 53 -35.38 7.21 -19.93
N PRO A 54 -34.33 8.04 -20.04
CA PRO A 54 -33.79 8.78 -18.91
C PRO A 54 -34.86 9.61 -18.21
N GLN A 55 -34.97 9.47 -16.89
CA GLN A 55 -36.00 10.12 -16.08
C GLN A 55 -35.44 10.83 -14.84
N PHE A 56 -34.24 10.48 -14.39
CA PHE A 56 -33.68 11.02 -13.16
C PHE A 56 -32.76 12.21 -13.44
N ASP A 57 -32.98 13.31 -12.71
CA ASP A 57 -32.05 14.44 -12.67
C ASP A 57 -30.86 14.16 -11.74
N LEU A 58 -31.04 13.29 -10.74
CA LEU A 58 -30.02 12.92 -9.76
C LEU A 58 -30.10 11.42 -9.47
N ILE A 59 -28.95 10.77 -9.38
CA ILE A 59 -28.81 9.41 -8.85
C ILE A 59 -27.83 9.46 -7.69
N VAL A 60 -28.28 9.05 -6.51
CA VAL A 60 -27.48 9.09 -5.28
C VAL A 60 -27.23 7.67 -4.80
N SER A 61 -25.98 7.31 -4.53
CA SER A 61 -25.65 6.03 -3.87
C SER A 61 -24.47 6.18 -2.92
N GLU A 62 -24.65 5.67 -1.70
CA GLU A 62 -23.60 5.51 -0.70
C GLU A 62 -23.45 4.00 -0.40
N THR A 63 -23.06 3.24 -1.41
CA THR A 63 -22.85 1.78 -1.36
C THR A 63 -21.38 1.49 -1.59
N MET A 64 -20.55 2.12 -0.77
CA MET A 64 -19.10 2.10 -0.89
C MET A 64 -18.40 2.01 0.46
N LYS A 65 -17.19 1.49 0.42
CA LYS A 65 -16.16 1.71 1.44
C LYS A 65 -14.96 2.44 0.82
N ALA A 66 -14.00 2.81 1.67
CA ALA A 66 -12.69 3.25 1.19
C ALA A 66 -12.14 2.26 0.14
N MET A 67 -11.42 2.75 -0.86
CA MET A 67 -10.93 1.95 -1.99
C MET A 67 -12.00 1.29 -2.86
N LEU A 68 -13.29 1.66 -2.72
CA LEU A 68 -14.40 1.03 -3.42
C LEU A 68 -14.44 -0.49 -3.20
N GLU A 69 -14.02 -0.94 -2.02
CA GLU A 69 -13.99 -2.37 -1.70
C GLU A 69 -15.32 -2.86 -1.11
N GLN A 70 -15.59 -4.15 -1.25
CA GLN A 70 -16.69 -4.92 -0.64
C GLN A 70 -18.10 -4.54 -1.09
N GLU A 71 -18.36 -3.28 -1.43
CA GLU A 71 -19.68 -2.78 -1.80
C GLU A 71 -19.75 -2.37 -3.28
N PRO A 72 -20.90 -2.55 -3.96
CA PRO A 72 -20.99 -2.53 -5.42
C PRO A 72 -21.17 -1.12 -6.04
N GLN A 73 -20.62 -0.05 -5.46
CA GLN A 73 -20.76 1.34 -5.97
C GLN A 73 -20.51 1.46 -7.48
N VAL A 74 -19.38 0.93 -7.96
CA VAL A 74 -19.00 0.99 -9.38
C VAL A 74 -20.05 0.30 -10.26
N ALA A 75 -20.54 -0.86 -9.82
CA ALA A 75 -21.54 -1.61 -10.56
C ALA A 75 -22.90 -0.88 -10.55
N ILE A 76 -23.32 -0.35 -9.40
CA ILE A 76 -24.57 0.40 -9.26
C ILE A 76 -24.57 1.64 -10.15
N PHE A 77 -23.51 2.44 -10.14
CA PHE A 77 -23.41 3.61 -11.01
C PHE A 77 -23.40 3.22 -12.48
N SER A 78 -22.62 2.20 -12.88
CA SER A 78 -22.64 1.73 -14.26
C SER A 78 -23.99 1.15 -14.68
N HIS A 79 -24.76 0.55 -13.78
CA HIS A 79 -26.09 0.01 -14.07
C HIS A 79 -27.13 1.11 -14.21
N LEU A 80 -27.13 2.09 -13.31
CA LEU A 80 -28.17 3.12 -13.24
C LEU A 80 -27.93 4.31 -14.17
N VAL A 81 -26.71 4.54 -14.66
CA VAL A 81 -26.39 5.70 -15.49
C VAL A 81 -27.26 5.86 -16.75
N PRO A 82 -27.79 4.81 -17.41
CA PRO A 82 -28.71 5.00 -18.56
C PRO A 82 -30.05 5.63 -18.18
N ALA A 83 -30.44 5.59 -16.90
CA ALA A 83 -31.66 6.23 -16.42
C ALA A 83 -31.44 7.72 -16.04
N LEU A 84 -30.19 8.18 -16.01
CA LEU A 84 -29.81 9.56 -15.73
C LEU A 84 -30.01 10.42 -16.98
N LYS A 85 -30.67 11.58 -16.82
CA LYS A 85 -30.77 12.57 -17.90
C LYS A 85 -29.40 13.14 -18.25
N GLU A 86 -29.28 13.64 -19.47
CA GLU A 86 -28.05 14.30 -19.94
C GLU A 86 -27.62 15.49 -19.06
N THR A 87 -28.58 16.25 -18.52
CA THR A 87 -28.32 17.35 -17.58
C THR A 87 -28.27 16.91 -16.11
N GLY A 88 -28.41 15.61 -15.85
CA GLY A 88 -28.38 15.07 -14.50
C GLY A 88 -26.95 14.80 -14.01
N CYS A 89 -26.81 14.47 -12.73
CA CYS A 89 -25.53 14.05 -12.17
C CYS A 89 -25.64 12.86 -11.19
N LEU A 90 -24.52 12.18 -11.01
CA LEU A 90 -24.33 11.17 -9.97
C LEU A 90 -23.86 11.84 -8.68
N ILE A 91 -24.30 11.33 -7.54
CA ILE A 91 -23.83 11.74 -6.21
C ILE A 91 -23.32 10.51 -5.46
N PRO A 92 -22.02 10.48 -5.09
CA PRO A 92 -21.01 11.51 -5.34
C PRO A 92 -20.69 11.71 -6.83
N GLU A 93 -20.29 12.94 -7.20
CA GLU A 93 -19.91 13.30 -8.58
C GLU A 93 -18.65 12.57 -9.03
N SER A 94 -17.67 12.42 -8.13
CA SER A 94 -16.51 11.57 -8.40
C SER A 94 -15.90 10.95 -7.15
N ILE A 95 -15.31 9.77 -7.33
CA ILE A 95 -14.53 9.06 -6.32
C ILE A 95 -13.17 8.74 -6.94
N GLN A 96 -12.11 9.31 -6.38
CA GLN A 96 -10.76 9.18 -6.88
C GLN A 96 -9.91 8.32 -5.94
N ILE A 97 -9.22 7.35 -6.51
CA ILE A 97 -8.28 6.48 -5.81
C ILE A 97 -6.87 6.84 -6.23
N LYS A 98 -6.01 7.14 -5.25
CA LYS A 98 -4.63 7.57 -5.47
C LYS A 98 -3.65 6.61 -4.81
N ALA A 99 -2.53 6.35 -5.46
CA ALA A 99 -1.43 5.55 -4.95
C ALA A 99 -0.26 6.43 -4.50
N TRP A 100 0.39 6.01 -3.43
CA TRP A 100 1.51 6.71 -2.80
C TRP A 100 2.52 5.71 -2.25
N LEU A 101 3.79 6.12 -2.17
CA LEU A 101 4.78 5.48 -1.28
C LEU A 101 4.80 6.20 0.06
N SER A 102 4.86 5.43 1.14
CA SER A 102 4.83 5.96 2.51
C SER A 102 5.99 5.42 3.34
N ALA A 103 6.54 6.31 4.17
CA ALA A 103 7.54 6.00 5.18
C ALA A 103 6.83 5.71 6.50
N ALA A 104 6.48 4.45 6.75
CA ALA A 104 5.62 4.06 7.86
C ALA A 104 6.08 4.66 9.20
N GLY A 105 5.12 5.20 9.96
CA GLY A 105 5.34 5.68 11.33
C GLY A 105 6.14 6.98 11.46
N ASN A 106 6.76 7.49 10.39
CA ASN A 106 7.56 8.69 10.46
C ASN A 106 6.80 9.93 9.96
N LYS A 107 6.23 10.70 10.89
CA LYS A 107 5.47 11.92 10.58
C LYS A 107 6.30 13.05 9.95
N THR A 108 7.62 12.93 9.92
CA THR A 108 8.48 13.98 9.33
C THR A 108 8.63 13.81 7.81
N HIS A 109 8.31 12.65 7.26
CA HIS A 109 8.45 12.37 5.84
C HIS A 109 7.11 12.56 5.13
N VAL A 110 7.13 13.30 4.03
CA VAL A 110 5.96 13.49 3.16
C VAL A 110 5.84 12.27 2.25
N ASP A 111 4.64 11.72 2.13
CA ASP A 111 4.38 10.59 1.24
C ASP A 111 4.64 10.98 -0.23
N ILE A 112 5.22 10.06 -1.01
CA ILE A 112 5.53 10.30 -2.41
C ILE A 112 4.31 9.90 -3.24
N TYR A 113 3.77 10.84 -4.02
CA TYR A 113 2.68 10.57 -4.95
C TYR A 113 3.15 9.68 -6.10
N LEU A 114 2.38 8.64 -6.42
CA LEU A 114 2.64 7.78 -7.58
C LEU A 114 1.72 8.15 -8.74
N ALA A 115 0.41 7.97 -8.57
CA ALA A 115 -0.58 8.25 -9.60
C ALA A 115 -2.01 8.21 -9.05
N ASP A 116 -2.93 8.74 -9.84
CA ASP A 116 -4.36 8.45 -9.73
C ASP A 116 -4.60 7.11 -10.42
N ILE A 117 -4.93 6.08 -9.65
CA ILE A 117 -5.08 4.72 -10.19
C ILE A 117 -6.49 4.49 -10.73
N PHE A 118 -7.50 5.20 -10.22
CA PHE A 118 -8.86 5.06 -10.71
C PHE A 118 -9.70 6.27 -10.33
N THR A 119 -10.64 6.64 -11.21
CA THR A 119 -11.68 7.63 -10.90
C THR A 119 -13.03 7.05 -11.31
N LEU A 120 -13.95 6.90 -10.36
CA LEU A 120 -15.36 6.67 -10.68
C LEU A 120 -16.02 8.02 -10.87
N SER A 121 -16.51 8.30 -12.08
CA SER A 121 -17.28 9.49 -12.44
C SER A 121 -18.46 9.09 -13.31
N GLN A 122 -19.32 10.03 -13.70
CA GLN A 122 -20.38 9.78 -14.68
C GLN A 122 -19.81 9.29 -16.01
N GLU A 123 -18.73 9.88 -16.51
CA GLU A 123 -18.07 9.44 -17.75
C GLU A 123 -17.61 7.99 -17.64
N THR A 124 -16.90 7.66 -16.55
CA THR A 124 -16.43 6.28 -16.31
C THR A 124 -17.60 5.31 -16.15
N ALA A 125 -18.69 5.71 -15.50
CA ALA A 125 -19.89 4.89 -15.36
C ALA A 125 -20.55 4.59 -16.73
N VAL A 126 -20.59 5.58 -17.63
CA VAL A 126 -21.08 5.41 -19.02
C VAL A 126 -20.20 4.43 -19.79
N LEU A 127 -18.88 4.59 -19.75
CA LEU A 127 -17.95 3.68 -20.42
C LEU A 127 -18.12 2.24 -19.90
N LEU A 128 -18.22 2.06 -18.59
CA LEU A 128 -18.43 0.75 -17.97
C LEU A 128 -19.79 0.13 -18.32
N ASN A 129 -20.84 0.94 -18.47
CA ASN A 129 -22.14 0.49 -18.95
C ASN A 129 -22.07 -0.04 -20.38
N GLN A 130 -21.26 0.59 -21.23
CA GLN A 130 -21.03 0.20 -22.62
C GLN A 130 -20.12 -1.04 -22.77
N GLY A 131 -19.61 -1.57 -21.66
CA GLY A 131 -18.71 -2.72 -21.64
C GLY A 131 -17.23 -2.35 -21.81
N GLU A 132 -16.88 -1.07 -21.77
CA GLU A 132 -15.49 -0.62 -21.83
C GLU A 132 -14.84 -0.72 -20.44
N GLU A 133 -14.14 -1.84 -20.22
CA GLU A 133 -13.48 -2.13 -18.94
C GLU A 133 -12.03 -1.64 -18.85
N GLY A 134 -11.52 -0.95 -19.89
CA GLY A 134 -10.12 -0.50 -19.95
C GLY A 134 -9.72 0.40 -18.77
N CYS A 135 -10.66 1.16 -18.23
CA CYS A 135 -10.43 2.02 -17.06
C CYS A 135 -10.29 1.26 -15.73
N LEU A 136 -10.62 -0.04 -15.68
CA LEU A 136 -10.55 -0.86 -14.46
C LEU A 136 -9.15 -1.39 -14.19
N SER A 137 -8.22 -1.30 -15.13
CA SER A 137 -6.86 -1.80 -14.97
C SER A 137 -5.83 -0.85 -15.56
N GLY A 138 -4.61 -0.93 -15.05
CA GLY A 138 -3.52 -0.09 -15.51
C GLY A 138 -2.23 -0.38 -14.77
N GLN A 139 -1.20 0.41 -15.08
CA GLN A 139 0.11 0.30 -14.48
C GLN A 139 0.69 1.67 -14.16
N VAL A 140 1.51 1.73 -13.12
CA VAL A 140 2.19 2.94 -12.65
C VAL A 140 3.65 2.62 -12.42
N SER A 141 4.55 3.41 -13.00
CA SER A 141 5.98 3.26 -12.78
C SER A 141 6.36 3.63 -11.34
N ILE A 142 7.20 2.82 -10.72
CA ILE A 142 7.75 3.08 -9.39
C ILE A 142 9.00 3.95 -9.54
N PRO A 143 9.00 5.18 -8.99
CA PRO A 143 10.16 6.06 -9.10
C PRO A 143 11.32 5.55 -8.24
N GLU A 144 12.50 6.13 -8.41
CA GLU A 144 13.56 6.01 -7.42
C GLU A 144 13.13 6.67 -6.11
N TYR A 145 13.34 5.98 -4.98
CA TYR A 145 12.95 6.48 -3.67
C TYR A 145 13.93 6.03 -2.56
N PRO A 146 14.11 6.82 -1.47
CA PRO A 146 14.95 6.41 -0.35
C PRO A 146 14.38 5.23 0.43
N ALA A 147 15.24 4.36 0.98
CA ALA A 147 14.85 3.13 1.71
C ALA A 147 13.91 3.35 2.92
N VAL A 148 13.71 4.59 3.37
CA VAL A 148 12.73 4.94 4.39
C VAL A 148 11.29 4.71 3.92
N TYR A 149 11.01 4.81 2.61
CA TYR A 149 9.71 4.51 2.02
C TYR A 149 9.61 3.02 1.73
N HIS A 150 8.68 2.35 2.40
CA HIS A 150 8.56 0.89 2.32
C HIS A 150 7.11 0.41 2.27
N ASP A 151 6.14 1.30 2.48
CA ASP A 151 4.73 0.99 2.39
C ASP A 151 4.13 1.51 1.08
N LEU A 152 3.19 0.77 0.51
CA LEU A 152 2.24 1.32 -0.45
C LEU A 152 1.03 1.84 0.32
N LYS A 153 0.66 3.09 0.08
CA LYS A 153 -0.52 3.74 0.67
C LYS A 153 -1.49 4.11 -0.45
N PHE A 154 -2.76 3.83 -0.24
CA PHE A 154 -3.83 4.21 -1.14
C PHE A 154 -4.84 5.09 -0.42
N THR A 155 -5.24 6.19 -1.06
CA THR A 155 -6.20 7.14 -0.50
C THR A 155 -7.42 7.23 -1.39
N THR A 156 -8.57 7.50 -0.78
CA THR A 156 -9.83 7.75 -1.45
C THR A 156 -10.22 9.19 -1.19
N ASP A 157 -10.39 9.98 -2.25
CA ASP A 157 -10.96 11.32 -2.20
C ASP A 157 -12.33 11.28 -2.90
N ILE A 158 -13.32 11.98 -2.35
CA ILE A 158 -14.69 11.96 -2.86
C ILE A 158 -15.14 13.40 -3.11
N GLN A 159 -15.46 13.71 -4.35
CA GLN A 159 -16.17 14.93 -4.72
C GLN A 159 -17.66 14.64 -4.61
N VAL A 160 -18.32 15.17 -3.58
CA VAL A 160 -19.73 14.86 -3.27
C VAL A 160 -20.64 15.62 -4.20
N TYR A 161 -20.58 16.96 -4.17
CA TYR A 161 -21.35 17.85 -5.03
C TYR A 161 -20.79 19.28 -4.97
N ASP A 162 -20.43 19.85 -6.11
CA ASP A 162 -19.95 21.24 -6.24
C ASP A 162 -18.75 21.55 -5.31
N GLN A 163 -18.87 22.45 -4.33
CA GLN A 163 -17.78 22.70 -3.36
C GLN A 163 -17.61 21.62 -2.28
N HIS A 164 -18.53 20.64 -2.18
CA HIS A 164 -18.50 19.66 -1.10
C HIS A 164 -17.64 18.45 -1.45
N SER A 165 -16.58 18.25 -0.68
CA SER A 165 -15.64 17.15 -0.87
C SER A 165 -15.24 16.52 0.45
N LEU A 166 -14.86 15.24 0.39
CA LEU A 166 -14.30 14.48 1.49
C LEU A 166 -12.90 14.02 1.11
N HIS A 167 -11.93 14.39 1.95
CA HIS A 167 -10.53 14.06 1.77
C HIS A 167 -10.06 13.08 2.83
N THR A 168 -8.82 12.62 2.65
CA THR A 168 -8.13 11.70 3.56
C THR A 168 -8.37 12.04 5.04
N GLY A 169 -8.92 11.06 5.77
CA GLY A 169 -9.16 11.15 7.22
C GLY A 169 -10.41 11.95 7.65
N ASN A 170 -11.24 12.44 6.73
CA ASN A 170 -12.48 13.14 7.09
C ASN A 170 -13.56 12.19 7.63
N CYS A 171 -13.68 11.00 7.07
CA CYS A 171 -14.58 9.95 7.57
C CYS A 171 -14.03 8.54 7.25
N SER A 172 -14.79 7.51 7.61
CA SER A 172 -14.44 6.10 7.36
C SER A 172 -14.18 5.77 5.88
N LEU A 173 -14.85 6.46 4.96
CA LEU A 173 -14.69 6.26 3.50
C LEU A 173 -13.35 6.78 2.98
N ASN A 174 -12.67 7.65 3.73
CA ASN A 174 -11.40 8.27 3.33
C ASN A 174 -10.23 7.83 4.21
N ILE A 175 -10.37 6.73 4.95
CA ILE A 175 -9.27 6.14 5.71
C ILE A 175 -8.30 5.48 4.72
N PRO A 176 -7.00 5.84 4.73
CA PRO A 176 -6.03 5.24 3.82
C PRO A 176 -5.90 3.73 4.03
N LYS A 177 -5.86 2.97 2.94
CA LYS A 177 -5.47 1.57 2.94
C LYS A 177 -3.97 1.48 2.73
N LYS A 178 -3.28 0.65 3.52
CA LYS A 178 -1.83 0.46 3.41
C LYS A 178 -1.49 -1.00 3.18
N ILE A 179 -0.53 -1.25 2.30
CA ILE A 179 0.21 -2.51 2.22
C ILE A 179 1.54 -2.25 2.90
N LEU A 180 1.66 -2.74 4.13
CA LEU A 180 2.85 -2.52 4.95
C LEU A 180 4.03 -3.32 4.39
N GLN A 181 5.22 -2.73 4.40
CA GLN A 181 6.46 -3.40 4.00
C GLN A 181 6.40 -3.94 2.56
N ALA A 182 5.62 -3.29 1.69
CA ALA A 182 5.47 -3.62 0.28
C ALA A 182 6.79 -3.51 -0.50
N LYS A 183 7.63 -2.51 -0.20
CA LYS A 183 8.97 -2.30 -0.79
C LYS A 183 9.01 -2.53 -2.31
N PRO A 184 8.21 -1.81 -3.10
CA PRO A 184 8.15 -2.06 -4.55
C PRO A 184 9.49 -1.70 -5.22
N GLU A 185 10.01 -2.53 -6.12
CA GLU A 185 11.31 -2.30 -6.75
C GLU A 185 11.33 -1.00 -7.58
N PRO A 186 12.28 -0.06 -7.33
CA PRO A 186 12.47 1.11 -8.15
C PRO A 186 12.68 0.77 -9.63
N GLY A 187 12.08 1.55 -10.51
CA GLY A 187 12.10 1.30 -11.96
C GLY A 187 11.17 0.17 -12.42
N SER A 188 10.54 -0.59 -11.51
CA SER A 188 9.50 -1.56 -11.84
C SER A 188 8.12 -0.90 -11.97
N GLU A 189 7.10 -1.71 -12.23
CA GLU A 189 5.70 -1.26 -12.38
C GLU A 189 4.80 -1.84 -11.28
N LEU A 190 3.91 -0.99 -10.77
CA LEU A 190 2.75 -1.37 -9.98
C LEU A 190 1.56 -1.55 -10.92
N HIS A 191 1.13 -2.80 -11.11
CA HIS A 191 -0.10 -3.12 -11.84
C HIS A 191 -1.28 -3.13 -10.88
N PHE A 192 -2.38 -2.51 -11.29
CA PHE A 192 -3.63 -2.51 -10.55
C PHE A 192 -4.77 -3.02 -11.43
N GLU A 193 -5.72 -3.70 -10.79
CA GLU A 193 -6.94 -4.18 -11.44
C GLU A 193 -8.11 -4.14 -10.46
N TYR A 194 -9.20 -3.47 -10.83
CA TYR A 194 -10.46 -3.48 -10.10
C TYR A 194 -11.31 -4.67 -10.53
N LYS A 195 -11.56 -5.60 -9.60
CA LYS A 195 -12.48 -6.72 -9.84
C LYS A 195 -13.89 -6.32 -9.44
N ARG A 196 -14.84 -6.54 -10.35
CA ARG A 196 -16.29 -6.49 -10.09
C ARG A 196 -16.80 -7.84 -9.58
N GLY A 197 -18.02 -7.86 -9.05
CA GLY A 197 -18.71 -9.08 -8.62
C GLY A 197 -19.11 -9.04 -7.14
N LYS A 198 -19.23 -10.21 -6.51
CA LYS A 198 -19.72 -10.34 -5.12
C LYS A 198 -18.81 -9.69 -4.07
N HIS A 199 -17.51 -9.60 -4.35
CA HIS A 199 -16.51 -9.00 -3.48
C HIS A 199 -15.66 -8.04 -4.31
N PRO A 200 -16.20 -6.84 -4.63
CA PRO A 200 -15.51 -5.90 -5.47
C PRO A 200 -14.28 -5.31 -4.76
N GLY A 201 -13.27 -4.91 -5.53
CA GLY A 201 -12.10 -4.22 -5.01
C GLY A 201 -10.86 -4.33 -5.90
N PHE A 202 -9.84 -3.54 -5.56
CA PHE A 202 -8.56 -3.51 -6.26
C PHE A 202 -7.64 -4.67 -5.87
N ARG A 203 -6.96 -5.22 -6.87
CA ARG A 203 -5.81 -6.11 -6.75
C ARG A 203 -4.57 -5.36 -7.23
N PHE A 204 -3.47 -5.55 -6.52
CA PHE A 204 -2.20 -4.91 -6.80
C PHE A 204 -1.14 -5.98 -6.99
N ASN A 205 -0.38 -5.89 -8.08
CA ASN A 205 0.78 -6.74 -8.36
C ASN A 205 1.99 -5.82 -8.58
N TYR A 206 3.09 -6.10 -7.90
CA TYR A 206 4.33 -5.33 -7.99
C TYR A 206 5.51 -6.24 -7.66
N VAL A 207 6.69 -5.90 -8.20
CA VAL A 207 7.93 -6.59 -7.82
C VAL A 207 8.39 -6.03 -6.47
N THR A 208 8.69 -6.90 -5.53
CA THR A 208 9.16 -6.51 -4.20
C THR A 208 10.68 -6.56 -4.17
N GLN A 209 11.32 -5.54 -3.60
CA GLN A 209 12.74 -5.58 -3.29
C GLN A 209 13.01 -6.70 -2.28
N HIS A 210 13.68 -7.75 -2.75
CA HIS A 210 14.25 -8.76 -1.87
C HIS A 210 15.69 -8.38 -1.56
N TYR A 211 15.94 -8.02 -0.30
CA TYR A 211 17.29 -7.92 0.22
C TYR A 211 17.79 -9.34 0.51
N ASP A 212 18.23 -10.05 -0.53
CA ASP A 212 18.90 -11.33 -0.37
C ASP A 212 20.33 -11.09 0.13
N LEU A 213 20.47 -11.12 1.45
CA LEU A 213 21.78 -10.99 2.09
C LEU A 213 22.74 -12.09 1.68
N ASP A 214 22.26 -13.26 1.28
CA ASP A 214 23.12 -14.40 0.97
C ASP A 214 23.79 -14.26 -0.42
N THR A 215 23.23 -13.43 -1.31
CA THR A 215 23.89 -13.02 -2.56
C THR A 215 24.83 -11.81 -2.40
N TRP A 216 24.67 -10.99 -1.37
CA TRP A 216 25.50 -9.79 -1.17
C TRP A 216 26.61 -9.94 -0.14
N LEU A 217 26.50 -10.93 0.75
CA LEU A 217 27.49 -11.20 1.78
C LEU A 217 28.47 -12.28 1.31
N PRO A 218 29.78 -12.03 1.40
CA PRO A 218 30.80 -13.05 1.20
C PRO A 218 30.51 -14.34 1.97
N ASN A 219 30.92 -15.47 1.40
CA ASN A 219 30.82 -16.75 2.10
C ASN A 219 31.77 -16.75 3.30
N ASN A 220 31.40 -17.44 4.37
CA ASN A 220 32.26 -17.61 5.56
C ASN A 220 33.65 -18.16 5.24
N LYS A 221 33.77 -19.01 4.21
CA LYS A 221 35.04 -19.58 3.71
C LYS A 221 35.89 -18.62 2.90
N GLU A 222 35.34 -17.48 2.48
CA GLU A 222 36.08 -16.55 1.65
C GLU A 222 37.15 -15.86 2.50
N LEU A 223 38.40 -16.16 2.15
CA LEU A 223 39.55 -15.68 2.91
C LEU A 223 39.90 -14.22 2.54
N SER A 224 40.34 -13.46 3.54
CA SER A 224 41.01 -12.18 3.35
C SER A 224 42.35 -12.34 2.62
N GLU A 225 43.00 -11.23 2.25
CA GLU A 225 44.33 -11.26 1.63
C GLU A 225 45.38 -11.92 2.53
N ARG A 226 45.17 -11.89 3.84
CA ARG A 226 46.05 -12.54 4.82
C ARG A 226 45.66 -14.01 5.08
N GLY A 227 44.48 -14.44 4.65
CA GLY A 227 44.01 -15.82 4.83
C GLY A 227 43.06 -16.02 6.01
N LEU A 228 42.34 -14.98 6.44
CA LEU A 228 41.39 -15.04 7.55
C LEU A 228 39.95 -15.19 7.03
N PRO A 229 39.19 -16.21 7.49
CA PRO A 229 37.78 -16.35 7.13
C PRO A 229 36.90 -15.31 7.85
N PHE A 230 35.65 -15.18 7.43
CA PHE A 230 34.62 -14.27 7.99
C PHE A 230 34.86 -12.76 7.87
N LEU A 231 36.10 -12.28 7.80
CA LEU A 231 36.38 -10.84 7.86
C LEU A 231 35.75 -10.06 6.71
N LYS A 232 35.79 -10.61 5.49
CA LYS A 232 35.11 -10.01 4.32
C LYS A 232 33.59 -9.93 4.53
N ARG A 233 32.99 -10.98 5.12
CA ARG A 233 31.55 -11.04 5.41
C ARG A 233 31.15 -10.00 6.45
N VAL A 234 31.87 -9.94 7.56
CA VAL A 234 31.64 -8.98 8.66
C VAL A 234 31.84 -7.54 8.20
N TRP A 235 32.87 -7.27 7.39
CA TRP A 235 33.08 -5.96 6.80
C TRP A 235 31.95 -5.57 5.85
N ARG A 236 31.56 -6.46 4.93
CA ARG A 236 30.46 -6.18 3.99
C ARG A 236 29.13 -6.00 4.70
N ALA A 237 28.84 -6.81 5.71
CA ALA A 237 27.67 -6.67 6.57
C ALA A 237 27.65 -5.29 7.27
N GLY A 238 28.79 -4.84 7.78
CA GLY A 238 28.89 -3.50 8.40
C GLY A 238 28.63 -2.37 7.42
N HIS A 239 29.12 -2.46 6.19
CA HIS A 239 28.77 -1.51 5.13
C HIS A 239 27.27 -1.52 4.82
N LEU A 240 26.61 -2.68 4.82
CA LEU A 240 25.15 -2.77 4.65
C LEU A 240 24.37 -2.17 5.83
N LEU A 241 24.90 -2.22 7.06
CA LEU A 241 24.31 -1.52 8.20
C LEU A 241 24.21 0.00 7.98
N ARG A 242 25.11 0.59 7.18
CA ARG A 242 25.09 2.02 6.86
C ARG A 242 23.91 2.45 6.00
N GLN A 243 23.34 1.52 5.23
CA GLN A 243 22.15 1.80 4.42
C GLN A 243 20.93 2.10 5.30
N GLY A 244 20.98 1.74 6.59
CA GLY A 244 19.90 1.99 7.54
C GLY A 244 18.63 1.21 7.19
N GLY A 245 17.54 1.56 7.86
CA GLY A 245 16.21 0.99 7.60
C GLY A 245 16.19 -0.54 7.67
N ASP A 246 15.46 -1.16 6.75
CA ASP A 246 15.23 -2.61 6.77
C ASP A 246 16.44 -3.44 6.37
N VAL A 247 17.40 -2.87 5.63
CA VAL A 247 18.68 -3.53 5.33
C VAL A 247 19.45 -3.72 6.62
N ALA A 248 19.62 -2.65 7.39
CA ALA A 248 20.33 -2.70 8.66
C ALA A 248 19.64 -3.65 9.64
N ASN A 249 18.31 -3.60 9.75
CA ASN A 249 17.54 -4.51 10.61
C ASN A 249 17.71 -5.97 10.21
N THR A 250 17.68 -6.27 8.91
CA THR A 250 17.84 -7.64 8.41
C THR A 250 19.27 -8.14 8.65
N VAL A 251 20.28 -7.29 8.41
CA VAL A 251 21.68 -7.62 8.69
C VAL A 251 21.89 -7.86 10.18
N LEU A 252 21.40 -6.99 11.06
CA LEU A 252 21.51 -7.21 12.51
C LEU A 252 20.84 -8.52 12.91
N LYS A 253 19.63 -8.79 12.41
CA LYS A 253 18.91 -10.02 12.75
C LYS A 253 19.65 -11.29 12.30
N LYS A 254 20.26 -11.29 11.12
CA LYS A 254 20.97 -12.47 10.57
C LYS A 254 22.42 -12.59 11.07
N GLU A 255 23.16 -11.48 11.10
CA GLU A 255 24.63 -11.49 11.27
C GLU A 255 25.10 -11.09 12.68
N PHE A 256 24.21 -10.69 13.61
CA PHE A 256 24.62 -10.28 14.95
C PHE A 256 25.47 -11.31 15.68
N ASN A 257 25.10 -12.60 15.58
CA ASN A 257 25.88 -13.67 16.20
C ASN A 257 27.29 -13.77 15.61
N LEU A 258 27.42 -13.61 14.29
CA LEU A 258 28.73 -13.61 13.63
C LEU A 258 29.58 -12.42 14.06
N PHE A 259 28.99 -11.22 14.11
CA PHE A 259 29.66 -10.03 14.64
C PHE A 259 30.14 -10.25 16.08
N PHE A 260 29.30 -10.85 16.93
CA PHE A 260 29.65 -11.14 18.31
C PHE A 260 30.81 -12.14 18.40
N GLU A 261 30.74 -13.28 17.73
CA GLU A 261 31.79 -14.30 17.76
C GLU A 261 33.12 -13.78 17.21
N VAL A 262 33.12 -13.06 16.08
CA VAL A 262 34.33 -12.45 15.52
C VAL A 262 34.90 -11.41 16.48
N SER A 263 34.07 -10.61 17.16
CA SER A 263 34.52 -9.65 18.18
C SER A 263 35.27 -10.32 19.34
N GLN A 264 34.81 -11.51 19.77
CA GLN A 264 35.48 -12.28 20.82
C GLN A 264 36.84 -12.82 20.34
N VAL A 265 36.91 -13.31 19.09
CA VAL A 265 38.15 -13.89 18.54
C VAL A 265 39.23 -12.82 18.33
N VAL A 266 38.87 -11.66 17.79
CA VAL A 266 39.82 -10.55 17.56
C VAL A 266 40.06 -9.70 18.82
N ASN A 267 39.45 -10.07 19.95
CA ASN A 267 39.56 -9.38 21.23
C ASN A 267 39.28 -7.87 21.14
N LYS A 268 38.20 -7.50 20.45
CA LYS A 268 37.70 -6.12 20.38
C LYS A 268 36.25 -6.05 20.86
N PRO A 269 35.85 -4.97 21.56
CA PRO A 269 34.45 -4.74 21.87
C PRO A 269 33.58 -4.78 20.61
N LEU A 270 32.38 -5.36 20.71
CA LEU A 270 31.43 -5.43 19.59
C LEU A 270 31.13 -4.04 19.00
N SER A 271 31.01 -3.02 19.86
CA SER A 271 30.83 -1.62 19.44
C SER A 271 31.94 -1.12 18.52
N ASP A 272 33.18 -1.51 18.82
CA ASP A 272 34.36 -1.04 18.11
C ASP A 272 34.49 -1.78 16.78
N LEU A 273 34.19 -3.07 16.76
CA LEU A 273 34.10 -3.85 15.52
C LEU A 273 33.03 -3.26 14.57
N MET A 274 31.83 -2.96 15.08
CA MET A 274 30.77 -2.36 14.29
C MET A 274 31.13 -0.95 13.81
N ALA A 275 31.82 -0.15 14.61
CA ALA A 275 32.31 1.16 14.20
C ALA A 275 33.38 1.06 13.09
N LEU A 276 34.27 0.07 13.18
CA LEU A 276 35.29 -0.17 12.16
C LEU A 276 34.70 -0.62 10.82
N THR A 277 33.69 -1.50 10.84
CA THR A 277 33.05 -2.00 9.62
C THR A 277 32.07 -1.02 8.97
N THR A 278 31.65 0.02 9.69
CA THR A 278 30.78 1.09 9.17
C THR A 278 31.56 2.34 8.71
N ALA A 279 32.89 2.36 8.87
CA ALA A 279 33.73 3.45 8.39
C ALA A 279 33.84 3.48 6.85
N GLU A 280 34.11 4.66 6.26
CA GLU A 280 34.44 4.80 4.84
C GLU A 280 35.90 4.40 4.58
N LYS A 281 36.16 3.10 4.58
CA LYS A 281 37.50 2.53 4.36
C LYS A 281 37.43 1.33 3.43
N GLU A 282 38.49 1.14 2.64
CA GLU A 282 38.67 -0.08 1.86
C GLU A 282 38.89 -1.29 2.78
N PHE A 283 38.60 -2.50 2.27
CA PHE A 283 38.72 -3.73 3.07
C PHE A 283 40.14 -3.91 3.65
N VAL A 284 41.18 -3.56 2.89
CA VAL A 284 42.59 -3.68 3.31
C VAL A 284 42.89 -2.78 4.52
N ASP A 285 42.31 -1.58 4.56
CA ASP A 285 42.46 -0.66 5.70
C ASP A 285 41.71 -1.18 6.93
N PHE A 286 40.50 -1.73 6.73
CA PHE A 286 39.76 -2.39 7.80
C PHE A 286 40.55 -3.56 8.40
N GLU A 287 41.11 -4.45 7.59
CA GLU A 287 41.85 -5.62 8.06
C GLU A 287 43.11 -5.22 8.84
N ARG A 288 43.83 -4.19 8.38
CA ARG A 288 44.98 -3.63 9.10
C ARG A 288 44.58 -3.04 10.46
N ASP A 289 43.54 -2.21 10.49
CA ASP A 289 43.12 -1.51 11.71
C ASP A 289 42.47 -2.47 12.74
N LEU A 290 41.92 -3.59 12.24
CA LEU A 290 41.36 -4.65 13.08
C LEU A 290 42.44 -5.45 13.82
N LEU A 291 43.63 -5.61 13.22
CA LEU A 291 44.69 -6.49 13.72
C LEU A 291 45.98 -5.69 14.00
N PRO A 292 46.08 -4.98 15.14
CA PRO A 292 47.31 -4.32 15.53
C PRO A 292 48.38 -5.32 16.01
N ASP A 293 49.65 -4.95 15.81
CA ASP A 293 50.88 -5.78 15.80
C ASP A 293 51.22 -6.60 17.07
N GLU A 294 50.38 -6.64 18.10
CA GLU A 294 50.72 -7.21 19.42
C GLU A 294 50.01 -8.54 19.78
N MET A 295 49.06 -9.02 18.98
CA MET A 295 48.57 -10.41 19.05
C MET A 295 49.18 -11.23 17.92
N SER A 296 49.63 -12.46 18.21
CA SER A 296 50.10 -13.40 17.20
C SER A 296 48.99 -13.60 16.17
N TYR A 297 49.18 -13.03 14.97
CA TYR A 297 48.30 -13.15 13.82
C TYR A 297 47.84 -14.61 13.59
N GLU A 298 48.75 -15.55 13.84
CA GLU A 298 48.49 -16.99 13.74
C GLU A 298 47.48 -17.48 14.80
N ASP A 299 47.46 -16.93 16.00
CA ASP A 299 46.50 -17.30 17.05
C ASP A 299 45.07 -16.87 16.68
N ILE A 300 44.93 -15.70 16.07
CA ILE A 300 43.64 -15.20 15.57
C ILE A 300 43.17 -16.05 14.40
N LYS A 301 44.08 -16.37 13.48
CA LYS A 301 43.81 -17.23 12.34
C LYS A 301 43.35 -18.62 12.77
N GLU A 302 44.05 -19.24 13.70
CA GLU A 302 43.68 -20.56 14.25
C GLU A 302 42.27 -20.54 14.86
N LYS A 303 41.96 -19.52 15.67
CA LYS A 303 40.64 -19.36 16.29
C LYS A 303 39.53 -19.13 15.28
N LEU A 304 39.75 -18.30 14.26
CA LEU A 304 38.77 -18.09 13.19
C LEU A 304 38.57 -19.36 12.35
N MET A 305 39.63 -20.14 12.11
CA MET A 305 39.51 -21.44 11.42
C MET A 305 38.72 -22.46 12.24
N MET A 306 38.96 -22.55 13.56
CA MET A 306 38.15 -23.40 14.45
C MET A 306 36.67 -23.00 14.45
N LEU A 307 36.39 -21.70 14.48
CA LEU A 307 35.01 -21.18 14.39
C LEU A 307 34.35 -21.55 13.05
N LEU A 308 35.11 -21.53 11.95
CA LEU A 308 34.65 -21.95 10.62
C LEU A 308 34.28 -23.44 10.60
N GLU A 309 35.11 -24.29 11.22
CA GLU A 309 34.85 -25.73 11.32
C GLU A 309 33.61 -26.05 12.17
N GLN A 310 33.42 -25.34 13.29
CA GLN A 310 32.22 -25.49 14.14
C GLN A 310 30.95 -25.14 13.37
N LYS A 311 30.94 -23.99 12.66
CA LYS A 311 29.80 -23.59 11.82
C LYS A 311 29.56 -24.49 10.60
N HIS A 312 30.52 -25.36 10.26
CA HIS A 312 30.34 -26.39 9.24
C HIS A 312 29.65 -27.65 9.74
N GLN A 313 29.70 -27.92 11.05
CA GLN A 313 29.06 -29.09 11.66
C GLN A 313 27.60 -28.81 12.06
N ASP A 314 27.23 -27.53 12.20
CA ASP A 314 25.89 -27.06 12.58
C ASP A 314 24.96 -26.72 11.39
N ASN A 315 25.41 -26.90 10.14
CA ASN A 315 24.63 -26.72 8.90
C ASN A 315 24.46 -28.05 8.16
#